data_AF-A0A2E8HB07-F1
#
_entry.id   AF-A0A2E8HB07-F1
#
_cell.length_a   1.000
_cell.length_b   1.000
_cell.length_c   1.000
_cell.angle_alpha   90.00
_cell.angle_beta   90.00
_cell.angle_gamma   90.00
#
_symmetry.space_group_name_H-M   'P 1'
#
loop_
_entity.id
_entity.type
_entity.pdbx_description
1 polymer ?
#
loop_
_entity_poly.entity_id
_entity_poly.type
_entity_poly.pdbx_seq_one_letter_code
_entity_poly.pdbx_strand_id
1 'polypeptide(L)'
;MKSILFFDDFLIHRGAHVERRFHTPQWQEEFAYTDRSSPYGMGYASVVAAPGGGYYLYYVCLSGEETSDEHGSTIVCMATSDDGFTWEPMPTGVAPDGLPEHVLLSGSPKPAGWWVVRDTNPDTQEGRYLTTNSPILRDPTGSGLVEVPSVLLDSADGRTWNVIPGAEFLPHHSDTCNCLVYNPIKNRYQITIRRRWGERRVFQVESADLTEWTAPHPVLHPSPIDPPSTHFYGMPQFYMPSAGLFVGFLWLQHMPYNDIMGGPVTTEYAYSYDGDLWNRTHTVAMPRREPGCFGAGSMYGTAMVEREADTIVYAVARVEEHHAIPRIIESGKQSAVLLSGTLRKHGFVGLVSDRGRGEITTECLRLDRPEITINVNAPLGGVRVQLCDTGYRPLPGCTYADCREIQGDHLSADVVWGDGVAFREIVAGSQWLRIQVELEHAEIFSIDTECAVAINPKAPVRRDL
;
A
#
# COMPACT_ATOMS: atom_id res chain seq x y z
N MET A 1 12.31 1.09 16.26
CA MET A 1 10.95 1.41 15.74
C MET A 1 10.82 2.92 15.70
N LYS A 2 10.02 3.49 14.77
CA LYS A 2 9.85 4.96 14.63
C LYS A 2 8.43 5.43 14.96
N SER A 3 7.41 4.69 14.55
CA SER A 3 6.01 5.08 14.69
C SER A 3 5.14 3.90 15.12
N ILE A 4 4.13 4.18 15.93
CA ILE A 4 3.06 3.24 16.30
C ILE A 4 1.79 3.67 15.57
N LEU A 5 1.41 2.97 14.49
CA LEU A 5 0.27 3.34 13.63
C LEU A 5 -1.04 2.58 13.93
N PHE A 6 -1.21 2.02 15.13
CA PHE A 6 -2.46 1.41 15.63
C PHE A 6 -3.21 0.40 14.71
N PHE A 7 -2.56 -0.19 13.70
CA PHE A 7 -3.16 -1.24 12.85
C PHE A 7 -3.58 -2.48 13.67
N ASP A 8 -2.88 -2.75 14.77
CA ASP A 8 -3.20 -3.77 15.77
C ASP A 8 -2.95 -3.28 17.19
N ASP A 9 -3.11 -4.21 18.14
CA ASP A 9 -2.83 -4.04 19.55
C ASP A 9 -1.48 -4.64 19.98
N PHE A 10 -0.60 -5.06 19.04
CA PHE A 10 0.67 -5.69 19.40
C PHE A 10 1.56 -4.78 20.28
N LEU A 11 1.48 -3.47 20.02
CA LEU A 11 2.20 -2.43 20.78
C LEU A 11 1.32 -1.75 21.83
N ILE A 12 0.05 -2.15 21.97
CA ILE A 12 -0.90 -1.59 22.92
C ILE A 12 -1.19 -2.61 24.00
N HIS A 13 -0.70 -2.35 25.20
CA HIS A 13 -0.91 -3.22 26.34
C HIS A 13 -2.35 -3.17 26.88
N ARG A 14 -2.92 -1.96 26.89
CA ARG A 14 -4.26 -1.71 27.45
C ARG A 14 -4.94 -0.59 26.69
N GLY A 15 -6.21 -0.76 26.40
CA GLY A 15 -7.12 0.31 25.96
C GLY A 15 -8.38 0.33 26.83
N ALA A 16 -8.89 1.52 27.11
CA ALA A 16 -10.16 1.73 27.80
C ALA A 16 -10.90 2.91 27.16
N HIS A 17 -12.18 2.72 26.83
CA HIS A 17 -13.03 3.74 26.20
C HIS A 17 -12.43 4.34 24.91
N VAL A 18 -11.76 3.48 24.14
CA VAL A 18 -11.19 3.80 22.83
C VAL A 18 -11.69 2.81 21.79
N GLU A 19 -11.91 3.30 20.59
CA GLU A 19 -12.30 2.50 19.42
C GLU A 19 -11.27 2.69 18.31
N ARG A 20 -10.94 1.61 17.62
CA ARG A 20 -10.11 1.65 16.42
C ARG A 20 -10.97 1.99 15.20
N ARG A 21 -10.59 3.03 14.47
CA ARG A 21 -11.28 3.50 13.28
C ARG A 21 -10.36 3.45 12.08
N PHE A 22 -10.71 2.67 11.06
CA PHE A 22 -10.03 2.70 9.76
C PHE A 22 -10.65 3.78 8.88
N HIS A 23 -9.82 4.46 8.09
CA HIS A 23 -10.25 5.57 7.25
C HIS A 23 -10.15 5.23 5.76
N THR A 24 -11.17 5.68 5.03
CA THR A 24 -11.21 5.64 3.57
C THR A 24 -10.59 6.93 3.01
N PRO A 25 -9.81 6.86 1.91
CA PRO A 25 -9.33 8.07 1.24
C PRO A 25 -10.48 8.99 0.85
N GLN A 26 -10.29 10.29 1.04
CA GLN A 26 -11.23 11.29 0.55
C GLN A 26 -11.01 11.44 -0.96
N TRP A 27 -11.85 10.78 -1.76
CA TRP A 27 -11.76 10.78 -3.22
C TRP A 27 -12.08 12.15 -3.81
N GLN A 28 -11.29 12.57 -4.80
CA GLN A 28 -11.45 13.84 -5.50
C GLN A 28 -11.88 13.55 -6.95
N GLU A 29 -13.20 13.50 -7.16
CA GLU A 29 -13.81 13.10 -8.43
C GLU A 29 -13.45 14.03 -9.59
N GLU A 30 -13.21 15.30 -9.29
CA GLU A 30 -12.81 16.32 -10.25
C GLU A 30 -11.47 16.01 -10.94
N PHE A 31 -10.63 15.17 -10.32
CA PHE A 31 -9.34 14.73 -10.84
C PHE A 31 -9.36 13.33 -11.43
N ALA A 32 -10.55 12.74 -11.63
CA ALA A 32 -10.67 11.42 -12.25
C ALA A 32 -10.00 11.41 -13.63
N TYR A 33 -8.94 10.61 -13.78
CA TYR A 33 -8.17 10.54 -15.01
C TYR A 33 -8.61 9.37 -15.89
N THR A 34 -8.71 9.64 -17.19
CA THR A 34 -8.98 8.67 -18.24
C THR A 34 -8.09 8.94 -19.44
N ASP A 35 -7.51 7.89 -20.00
CA ASP A 35 -6.86 7.98 -21.29
C ASP A 35 -7.90 8.04 -22.42
N ARG A 36 -7.98 9.19 -23.08
CA ARG A 36 -8.92 9.41 -24.20
C ARG A 36 -8.59 8.58 -25.44
N SER A 37 -7.34 8.14 -25.56
CA SER A 37 -6.87 7.33 -26.68
C SER A 37 -7.09 5.83 -26.45
N SER A 38 -7.46 5.42 -25.23
CA SER A 38 -7.80 4.05 -24.88
C SER A 38 -9.16 3.97 -24.16
N PRO A 39 -10.27 3.90 -24.92
CA PRO A 39 -11.61 3.98 -24.35
C PRO A 39 -12.01 2.71 -23.56
N TYR A 40 -11.26 1.61 -23.69
CA TYR A 40 -11.64 0.29 -23.16
C TYR A 40 -11.14 0.02 -21.73
N GLY A 41 -10.59 1.04 -21.08
CA GLY A 41 -10.35 1.06 -19.64
C GLY A 41 -8.90 0.82 -19.25
N MET A 42 -8.62 1.24 -18.03
CA MET A 42 -7.29 1.32 -17.42
C MET A 42 -7.19 0.27 -16.29
N GLY A 43 -6.04 -0.36 -16.13
CA GLY A 43 -5.74 -1.32 -15.07
C GLY A 43 -4.26 -1.29 -14.67
N TYR A 44 -3.93 -1.95 -13.55
CA TYR A 44 -2.54 -2.10 -13.06
C TYR A 44 -1.75 -0.78 -13.04
N ALA A 45 -2.36 0.26 -12.47
CA ALA A 45 -1.76 1.58 -12.45
C ALA A 45 -0.70 1.69 -11.34
N SER A 46 0.45 2.26 -11.66
CA SER A 46 1.53 2.55 -10.71
C SER A 46 1.96 4.00 -10.85
N VAL A 47 2.26 4.65 -9.71
CA VAL A 47 2.66 6.06 -9.64
C VAL A 47 4.02 6.14 -8.97
N VAL A 48 4.96 6.83 -9.61
CA VAL A 48 6.34 7.03 -9.10
C VAL A 48 6.78 8.46 -9.28
N ALA A 49 7.73 8.91 -8.47
CA ALA A 49 8.36 10.22 -8.66
C ALA A 49 9.11 10.28 -10.01
N ALA A 50 8.93 11.36 -10.76
CA ALA A 50 9.65 11.60 -12.01
C ALA A 50 11.04 12.22 -11.75
N PRO A 51 12.04 12.05 -12.64
CA PRO A 51 13.41 12.52 -12.40
C PRO A 51 13.52 14.06 -12.28
N GLY A 52 12.64 14.79 -12.96
CA GLY A 52 12.62 16.25 -12.99
C GLY A 52 11.71 16.92 -11.94
N GLY A 53 11.15 16.14 -11.01
CA GLY A 53 10.03 16.58 -10.17
C GLY A 53 8.68 16.16 -10.74
N GLY A 54 7.64 16.20 -9.92
CA GLY A 54 6.33 15.64 -10.26
C GLY A 54 6.33 14.11 -10.26
N TYR A 55 5.43 13.53 -11.06
CA TYR A 55 5.08 12.13 -11.05
C TYR A 55 4.92 11.55 -12.45
N TYR A 56 5.24 10.27 -12.57
CA TYR A 56 4.87 9.42 -13.70
C TYR A 56 3.80 8.43 -13.26
N LEU A 57 2.79 8.26 -14.11
CA LEU A 57 1.75 7.25 -14.02
C LEU A 57 1.96 6.26 -15.16
N TYR A 58 2.09 4.98 -14.83
CA TYR A 58 2.10 3.87 -15.77
C TYR A 58 0.82 3.07 -15.61
N TYR A 59 0.21 2.66 -16.70
CA TYR A 59 -1.04 1.91 -16.68
C TYR A 59 -1.16 0.99 -17.88
N VAL A 60 -1.90 -0.10 -17.68
CA VAL A 60 -2.22 -1.06 -18.74
C VAL A 60 -3.61 -0.75 -19.27
N CYS A 61 -3.72 -0.71 -20.58
CA CYS A 61 -4.92 -0.40 -21.32
C CYS A 61 -5.29 -1.55 -22.26
N LEU A 62 -6.59 -1.71 -22.50
CA LEU A 62 -7.08 -2.55 -23.60
C LEU A 62 -7.04 -1.73 -24.90
N SER A 63 -6.41 -2.25 -25.95
CA SER A 63 -6.31 -1.54 -27.23
C SER A 63 -7.62 -1.55 -28.01
N GLY A 64 -8.53 -2.48 -27.71
CA GLY A 64 -9.78 -2.69 -28.45
C GLY A 64 -9.63 -3.35 -29.81
N GLU A 65 -8.42 -3.72 -30.21
CA GLU A 65 -8.23 -4.55 -31.41
C GLU A 65 -8.79 -5.94 -31.17
N GLU A 66 -9.63 -6.42 -32.11
CA GLU A 66 -10.03 -7.82 -32.17
C GLU A 66 -8.78 -8.68 -32.43
N THR A 67 -8.30 -9.32 -31.37
CA THR A 67 -7.32 -10.39 -31.48
C THR A 67 -8.05 -11.73 -31.40
N SER A 68 -7.40 -12.85 -31.71
CA SER A 68 -7.96 -14.20 -31.49
C SER A 68 -8.23 -14.54 -30.01
N ASP A 69 -8.07 -13.57 -29.12
CA ASP A 69 -8.27 -13.62 -27.68
C ASP A 69 -9.46 -12.75 -27.28
N GLU A 70 -10.35 -13.35 -26.50
CA GLU A 70 -11.48 -12.75 -25.76
C GLU A 70 -11.15 -11.44 -25.02
N HIS A 71 -9.86 -11.18 -24.72
CA HIS A 71 -9.40 -10.01 -23.95
C HIS A 71 -8.87 -8.83 -24.80
N GLY A 72 -8.80 -8.93 -26.13
CA GLY A 72 -8.16 -7.90 -26.98
C GLY A 72 -6.64 -7.79 -26.74
N SER A 73 -5.93 -6.91 -27.45
CA SER A 73 -4.50 -6.63 -27.18
C SER A 73 -4.34 -5.68 -25.99
N THR A 74 -3.32 -5.87 -25.15
CA THR A 74 -2.98 -4.95 -24.04
C THR A 74 -1.81 -4.07 -24.45
N ILE A 75 -1.84 -2.82 -24.00
CA ILE A 75 -0.76 -1.85 -24.20
C ILE A 75 -0.38 -1.22 -22.85
N VAL A 76 0.89 -0.89 -22.68
CA VAL A 76 1.39 -0.12 -21.54
C VAL A 76 1.49 1.33 -21.96
N CYS A 77 0.86 2.21 -21.19
CA CYS A 77 0.77 3.64 -21.45
C CYS A 77 1.36 4.43 -20.29
N MET A 78 1.70 5.69 -20.57
CA MET A 78 2.30 6.61 -19.61
C MET A 78 1.57 7.95 -19.56
N ALA A 79 1.53 8.56 -18.39
CA ALA A 79 1.08 9.93 -18.16
C ALA A 79 2.00 10.62 -17.14
N THR A 80 1.95 11.93 -17.09
CA THR A 80 2.71 12.75 -16.14
C THR A 80 1.80 13.72 -15.40
N SER A 81 2.25 14.13 -14.21
CA SER A 81 1.55 15.06 -13.34
C SER A 81 2.54 15.83 -12.48
N ASP A 82 2.33 17.13 -12.31
CA ASP A 82 3.15 17.95 -11.41
C ASP A 82 2.69 17.83 -9.94
N ASP A 83 1.40 17.59 -9.70
CA ASP A 83 0.76 17.63 -8.38
C ASP A 83 0.31 16.27 -7.84
N GLY A 84 0.29 15.24 -8.68
CA GLY A 84 -0.20 13.89 -8.38
C GLY A 84 -1.72 13.73 -8.55
N PHE A 85 -2.43 14.75 -9.04
CA PHE A 85 -3.88 14.74 -9.23
C PHE A 85 -4.25 14.97 -10.69
N THR A 86 -3.64 15.96 -11.32
CA THR A 86 -3.92 16.34 -12.70
C THR A 86 -2.95 15.62 -13.63
N TRP A 87 -3.46 14.70 -14.45
CA TRP A 87 -2.66 13.83 -15.31
C TRP A 87 -2.82 14.17 -16.78
N GLU A 88 -1.71 14.16 -17.51
CA GLU A 88 -1.66 14.33 -18.96
C GLU A 88 -0.91 13.17 -19.63
N PRO A 89 -1.40 12.62 -20.75
CA PRO A 89 -0.66 11.62 -21.53
C PRO A 89 0.73 12.14 -21.89
N MET A 90 1.76 11.33 -21.64
CA MET A 90 3.15 11.75 -21.80
C MET A 90 3.75 11.13 -23.06
N PRO A 91 4.19 11.91 -24.06
CA PRO A 91 4.94 11.37 -25.21
C PRO A 91 6.21 10.64 -24.74
N THR A 92 6.32 9.37 -25.09
CA THR A 92 7.37 8.47 -24.59
C THR A 92 8.64 8.55 -25.44
N GLY A 93 8.51 8.94 -26.72
CA GLY A 93 9.58 8.91 -27.72
C GLY A 93 9.96 7.50 -28.20
N VAL A 94 9.28 6.46 -27.69
CA VAL A 94 9.50 5.04 -28.02
C VAL A 94 8.21 4.35 -28.46
N ALA A 95 7.14 5.10 -28.68
CA ALA A 95 5.85 4.57 -29.10
C ALA A 95 5.99 3.78 -30.42
N PRO A 96 5.43 2.56 -30.50
CA PRO A 96 5.40 1.80 -31.75
C PRO A 96 4.64 2.53 -32.85
N ASP A 97 5.08 2.34 -34.10
CA ASP A 97 4.48 2.98 -35.27
C ASP A 97 2.95 2.76 -35.33
N GLY A 98 2.20 3.84 -35.46
CA GLY A 98 0.74 3.82 -35.55
C GLY A 98 -0.01 3.79 -34.23
N LEU A 99 0.69 3.73 -33.09
CA LEU A 99 0.09 3.88 -31.76
C LEU A 99 0.22 5.30 -31.21
N PRO A 100 -0.61 5.71 -30.23
CA PRO A 100 -0.49 7.00 -29.56
C PRO A 100 0.91 7.22 -28.98
N GLU A 101 1.38 8.47 -28.99
CA GLU A 101 2.76 8.83 -28.58
C GLU A 101 3.08 8.48 -27.12
N HIS A 102 2.07 8.28 -26.28
CA HIS A 102 2.22 7.94 -24.86
C HIS A 102 2.25 6.43 -24.57
N VAL A 103 2.27 5.60 -25.61
CA VAL A 103 2.44 4.15 -25.50
C VAL A 103 3.92 3.82 -25.29
N LEU A 104 4.21 2.94 -24.33
CA LEU A 104 5.54 2.43 -24.01
C LEU A 104 5.79 1.04 -24.60
N LEU A 105 4.78 0.17 -24.55
CA LEU A 105 4.93 -1.23 -24.93
C LEU A 105 3.62 -1.78 -25.48
N SER A 106 3.74 -2.52 -26.59
CA SER A 106 2.66 -3.28 -27.22
C SER A 106 3.25 -4.45 -27.98
N GLY A 107 2.45 -5.47 -28.29
CA GLY A 107 2.84 -6.52 -29.23
C GLY A 107 2.59 -7.93 -28.71
N SER A 108 3.32 -8.90 -29.26
CA SER A 108 3.25 -10.31 -28.89
C SER A 108 4.63 -10.81 -28.46
N PRO A 109 4.79 -11.42 -27.27
CA PRO A 109 3.77 -11.60 -26.22
C PRO A 109 3.18 -10.27 -25.71
N LYS A 110 1.89 -10.31 -25.33
CA LYS A 110 1.17 -9.13 -24.83
C LYS A 110 1.72 -8.71 -23.46
N PRO A 111 1.96 -7.42 -23.22
CA PRO A 111 2.42 -6.96 -21.90
C PRO A 111 1.32 -7.15 -20.86
N ALA A 112 1.68 -7.68 -19.69
CA ALA A 112 0.78 -7.81 -18.55
C ALA A 112 1.57 -7.80 -17.24
N GLY A 113 0.85 -7.70 -16.11
CA GLY A 113 1.47 -7.65 -14.78
C GLY A 113 2.53 -6.56 -14.63
N TRP A 114 2.32 -5.43 -15.31
CA TRP A 114 3.22 -4.29 -15.32
C TRP A 114 3.11 -3.55 -13.98
N TRP A 115 4.26 -3.27 -13.36
CA TRP A 115 4.33 -2.53 -12.10
C TRP A 115 5.65 -1.80 -12.00
N VAL A 116 5.62 -0.47 -12.05
CA VAL A 116 6.82 0.35 -12.00
C VAL A 116 7.10 0.82 -10.58
N VAL A 117 8.36 0.72 -10.17
CA VAL A 117 8.87 1.28 -8.91
C VAL A 117 10.16 2.05 -9.19
N ARG A 118 10.42 3.09 -8.39
CA ARG A 118 11.75 3.69 -8.32
C ARG A 118 12.60 2.85 -7.35
N ASP A 119 13.77 2.44 -7.77
CA ASP A 119 14.64 1.60 -6.93
C ASP A 119 15.07 2.37 -5.68
N THR A 120 14.74 1.82 -4.51
CA THR A 120 15.08 2.40 -3.21
C THR A 120 16.19 1.63 -2.49
N ASN A 121 16.80 0.65 -3.16
CA ASN A 121 17.96 -0.05 -2.61
C ASN A 121 19.16 0.92 -2.46
N PRO A 122 19.64 1.17 -1.24
CA PRO A 122 20.72 2.15 -0.99
C PRO A 122 22.06 1.75 -1.63
N ASP A 123 22.25 0.47 -1.98
CA ASP A 123 23.49 -0.05 -2.57
C ASP A 123 23.53 0.10 -4.10
N THR A 124 22.43 0.51 -4.73
CA THR A 124 22.37 0.70 -6.19
C THR A 124 22.80 2.11 -6.57
N GLN A 125 23.62 2.25 -7.62
CA GLN A 125 23.99 3.56 -8.16
C GLN A 125 22.74 4.24 -8.76
N GLU A 126 22.39 5.40 -8.21
CA GLU A 126 21.43 6.41 -8.69
C GLU A 126 20.12 5.91 -9.35
N GLY A 127 19.01 6.01 -8.62
CA GLY A 127 17.74 6.55 -9.12
C GLY A 127 17.01 5.85 -10.27
N ARG A 128 17.43 4.64 -10.69
CA ARG A 128 16.79 3.87 -11.77
C ARG A 128 15.35 3.49 -11.43
N TYR A 129 14.60 3.17 -12.47
CA TYR A 129 13.29 2.54 -12.39
C TYR A 129 13.41 1.05 -12.65
N LEU A 130 12.59 0.26 -11.96
CA LEU A 130 12.42 -1.16 -12.18
C LEU A 130 10.95 -1.44 -12.51
N THR A 131 10.69 -2.43 -13.34
CA THR A 131 9.33 -2.90 -13.60
C THR A 131 9.26 -4.40 -13.78
N THR A 132 8.15 -4.99 -13.35
CA THR A 132 7.77 -6.35 -13.71
C THR A 132 7.08 -6.39 -15.06
N ASN A 133 7.21 -7.51 -15.77
CA ASN A 133 6.37 -7.86 -16.90
C ASN A 133 6.09 -9.37 -16.85
N SER A 134 4.81 -9.74 -16.82
CA SER A 134 4.32 -11.12 -16.91
C SER A 134 3.62 -11.33 -18.24
N PRO A 135 4.37 -11.42 -19.35
CA PRO A 135 3.81 -11.44 -20.69
C PRO A 135 2.82 -12.59 -20.93
N ILE A 136 1.79 -12.31 -21.72
CA ILE A 136 0.75 -13.27 -22.09
C ILE A 136 0.93 -13.64 -23.57
N LEU A 137 1.08 -14.94 -23.83
CA LEU A 137 1.10 -15.50 -25.18
C LEU A 137 0.11 -16.66 -25.25
N ARG A 138 -0.73 -16.69 -26.28
CA ARG A 138 -1.63 -17.81 -26.57
C ARG A 138 -1.10 -18.62 -27.75
N ASP A 139 -1.33 -19.93 -27.69
CA ASP A 139 -1.01 -20.82 -28.80
C ASP A 139 -1.91 -20.46 -30.00
N PRO A 140 -1.33 -20.17 -31.18
CA PRO A 140 -2.09 -19.86 -32.39
C PRO A 140 -3.10 -20.95 -32.80
N THR A 141 -2.89 -22.19 -32.36
CA THR A 141 -3.79 -23.33 -32.61
C THR A 141 -5.00 -23.39 -31.65
N GLY A 142 -5.05 -22.50 -30.66
CA GLY A 142 -6.14 -22.44 -29.67
C GLY A 142 -5.98 -23.40 -28.49
N SER A 143 -4.82 -24.04 -28.34
CA SER A 143 -4.56 -25.05 -27.29
C SER A 143 -4.44 -24.47 -25.86
N GLY A 144 -4.32 -23.14 -25.72
CA GLY A 144 -4.24 -22.45 -24.44
C GLY A 144 -3.16 -21.37 -24.39
N LEU A 145 -2.66 -21.09 -23.18
CA LEU A 145 -1.58 -20.13 -22.94
C LEU A 145 -0.21 -20.81 -23.05
N VAL A 146 0.69 -20.20 -23.81
CA VAL A 146 2.11 -20.58 -23.90
C VAL A 146 2.83 -20.09 -22.64
N GLU A 147 3.73 -20.92 -22.11
CA GLU A 147 4.55 -20.52 -20.97
C GLU A 147 5.62 -19.52 -21.43
N VAL A 148 5.47 -18.29 -20.98
CA VAL A 148 6.45 -17.23 -21.13
C VAL A 148 6.86 -16.81 -19.71
N PRO A 149 8.17 -16.73 -19.40
CA PRO A 149 8.61 -16.32 -18.09
C PRO A 149 8.19 -14.89 -17.78
N SER A 150 7.95 -14.63 -16.51
CA SER A 150 7.81 -13.26 -16.01
C SER A 150 9.19 -12.69 -15.71
N VAL A 151 9.46 -11.49 -16.20
CA VAL A 151 10.79 -10.86 -16.22
C VAL A 151 10.80 -9.50 -15.56
N LEU A 152 11.98 -9.06 -15.12
CA LEU A 152 12.23 -7.67 -14.75
C LEU A 152 12.85 -6.87 -15.89
N LEU A 153 12.50 -5.59 -15.94
CA LEU A 153 13.12 -4.60 -16.80
C LEU A 153 13.63 -3.43 -15.96
N ASP A 154 14.71 -2.79 -16.41
CA ASP A 154 15.22 -1.55 -15.84
C ASP A 154 15.14 -0.38 -16.82
N SER A 155 15.12 0.84 -16.27
CA SER A 155 15.14 2.07 -17.04
C SER A 155 15.82 3.18 -16.26
N ALA A 156 16.67 3.97 -16.93
CA ALA A 156 17.27 5.16 -16.33
C ALA A 156 16.31 6.36 -16.31
N ASP A 157 15.39 6.45 -17.29
CA ASP A 157 14.53 7.61 -17.48
C ASP A 157 13.03 7.31 -17.30
N GLY A 158 12.68 6.03 -17.09
CA GLY A 158 11.31 5.55 -16.96
C GLY A 158 10.61 5.29 -18.29
N ARG A 159 11.24 5.56 -19.43
CA ARG A 159 10.61 5.46 -20.76
C ARG A 159 11.24 4.38 -21.61
N THR A 160 12.56 4.28 -21.59
CA THR A 160 13.29 3.23 -22.33
C THR A 160 13.58 2.08 -21.40
N TRP A 161 12.94 0.93 -21.63
CA TRP A 161 13.01 -0.23 -20.77
C TRP A 161 13.84 -1.36 -21.39
N ASN A 162 14.77 -1.91 -20.62
CA ASN A 162 15.61 -3.04 -21.04
C ASN A 162 15.34 -4.24 -20.14
N VAL A 163 15.20 -5.43 -20.71
CA VAL A 163 15.10 -6.66 -19.92
C VAL A 163 16.41 -6.87 -19.18
N ILE A 164 16.33 -7.09 -17.87
CA ILE A 164 17.49 -7.45 -17.04
C ILE A 164 17.82 -8.91 -17.35
N PRO A 165 19.01 -9.23 -17.89
CA PRO A 165 19.35 -10.60 -18.28
C PRO A 165 19.32 -11.56 -17.08
N GLY A 166 18.60 -12.68 -17.21
CA GLY A 166 18.49 -13.70 -16.16
C GLY A 166 17.61 -13.30 -14.97
N ALA A 167 16.87 -12.20 -15.06
CA ALA A 167 15.94 -11.75 -14.03
C ALA A 167 14.53 -12.32 -14.22
N GLU A 168 14.41 -13.60 -14.55
CA GLU A 168 13.14 -14.30 -14.55
C GLU A 168 12.70 -14.59 -13.10
N PHE A 169 11.60 -13.98 -12.65
CA PHE A 169 11.09 -14.21 -11.28
C PHE A 169 10.01 -15.30 -11.20
N LEU A 170 9.44 -15.68 -12.34
CA LEU A 170 8.56 -16.84 -12.49
C LEU A 170 8.76 -17.48 -13.86
N PRO A 171 8.66 -18.83 -13.96
CA PRO A 171 8.79 -19.52 -15.25
C PRO A 171 7.54 -19.40 -16.13
N HIS A 172 6.49 -18.71 -15.68
CA HIS A 172 5.22 -18.54 -16.36
C HIS A 172 4.59 -17.18 -16.03
N HIS A 173 3.50 -16.83 -16.73
CA HIS A 173 2.72 -15.63 -16.44
C HIS A 173 2.06 -15.67 -15.05
N SER A 174 1.99 -14.52 -14.40
CA SER A 174 1.12 -14.27 -13.25
C SER A 174 0.04 -13.24 -13.63
N ASP A 175 -1.22 -13.64 -13.45
CA ASP A 175 -2.41 -12.86 -13.85
C ASP A 175 -2.84 -11.93 -12.70
N THR A 176 -2.18 -10.78 -12.58
CA THR A 176 -2.47 -9.58 -11.75
C THR A 176 -1.30 -8.59 -11.85
N CYS A 177 -1.30 -7.48 -11.09
CA CYS A 177 -0.08 -6.68 -10.90
C CYS A 177 0.94 -7.44 -10.03
N ASN A 178 2.20 -7.50 -10.46
CA ASN A 178 3.28 -8.14 -9.70
C ASN A 178 4.06 -7.04 -8.97
N CYS A 179 3.65 -6.73 -7.74
CA CYS A 179 4.13 -5.51 -7.09
C CYS A 179 5.51 -5.70 -6.48
N LEU A 180 6.52 -5.14 -7.16
CA LEU A 180 7.92 -5.08 -6.73
C LEU A 180 8.15 -3.95 -5.71
N VAL A 181 8.82 -4.29 -4.62
CA VAL A 181 9.37 -3.34 -3.63
C VAL A 181 10.77 -3.77 -3.21
N TYR A 182 11.59 -2.81 -2.76
CA TYR A 182 12.78 -3.13 -1.97
C TYR A 182 12.41 -3.10 -0.48
N ASN A 183 12.70 -4.19 0.22
CA ASN A 183 12.50 -4.34 1.65
C ASN A 183 13.81 -4.03 2.40
N PRO A 184 13.89 -2.88 3.09
CA PRO A 184 15.12 -2.47 3.79
C PRO A 184 15.32 -3.17 5.14
N ILE A 185 14.35 -3.94 5.62
CA ILE A 185 14.46 -4.70 6.87
C ILE A 185 15.21 -6.01 6.59
N LYS A 186 14.96 -6.61 5.44
CA LYS A 186 15.58 -7.86 4.99
C LYS A 186 16.75 -7.64 4.02
N ASN A 187 16.93 -6.43 3.51
CA ASN A 187 17.84 -6.08 2.42
C ASN A 187 17.59 -6.94 1.17
N ARG A 188 16.32 -7.05 0.76
CA ARG A 188 15.89 -7.89 -0.37
C ARG A 188 14.81 -7.20 -1.18
N TYR A 189 14.78 -7.47 -2.47
CA TYR A 189 13.63 -7.19 -3.32
C TYR A 189 12.54 -8.24 -3.07
N GLN A 190 11.29 -7.80 -3.03
CA GLN A 190 10.12 -8.63 -2.85
C GLN A 190 9.10 -8.32 -3.94
N ILE A 191 8.49 -9.35 -4.50
CA ILE A 191 7.37 -9.21 -5.45
C ILE A 191 6.17 -9.95 -4.90
N THR A 192 5.07 -9.24 -4.62
CA THR A 192 3.79 -9.90 -4.38
C THR A 192 3.20 -10.33 -5.71
N ILE A 193 2.81 -11.60 -5.76
CA ILE A 193 2.28 -12.26 -6.96
C ILE A 193 1.02 -13.03 -6.60
N ARG A 194 0.27 -13.39 -7.63
CA ARG A 194 -0.76 -14.43 -7.52
C ARG A 194 -0.26 -15.71 -8.19
N ARG A 195 -0.53 -16.86 -7.59
CA ARG A 195 -0.19 -18.15 -8.20
C ARG A 195 -1.18 -18.49 -9.32
N ARG A 196 -0.68 -19.07 -10.42
CA ARG A 196 -1.48 -19.48 -11.59
C ARG A 196 -2.40 -20.68 -11.23
N TRP A 197 -3.44 -20.93 -12.04
CA TRP A 197 -4.35 -22.10 -11.98
C TRP A 197 -5.38 -22.13 -10.83
N GLY A 198 -6.13 -21.03 -10.65
CA GLY A 198 -7.29 -20.98 -9.75
C GLY A 198 -6.95 -20.75 -8.27
N GLU A 199 -5.66 -20.61 -7.96
CA GLU A 199 -5.18 -20.34 -6.60
C GLU A 199 -5.04 -18.83 -6.37
N ARG A 200 -6.09 -18.21 -5.79
CA ARG A 200 -6.13 -16.75 -5.54
C ARG A 200 -5.79 -16.42 -4.08
N ARG A 201 -4.57 -16.77 -3.70
CA ARG A 201 -3.90 -16.32 -2.47
C ARG A 201 -2.82 -15.31 -2.87
N VAL A 202 -2.38 -14.50 -1.92
CA VAL A 202 -1.20 -13.65 -2.16
C VAL A 202 0.04 -14.46 -1.84
N PHE A 203 0.95 -14.52 -2.81
CA PHE A 203 2.25 -15.15 -2.72
C PHE A 203 3.34 -14.09 -2.83
N GLN A 204 4.54 -14.46 -2.42
CA GLN A 204 5.72 -13.62 -2.55
C GLN A 204 6.90 -14.43 -3.07
N VAL A 205 7.73 -13.76 -3.87
CA VAL A 205 9.09 -14.20 -4.24
C VAL A 205 10.07 -13.11 -3.84
N GLU A 206 11.30 -13.51 -3.53
CA GLU A 206 12.33 -12.58 -3.07
C GLU A 206 13.66 -12.81 -3.76
N SER A 207 14.42 -11.73 -3.90
CA SER A 207 15.78 -11.77 -4.42
C SER A 207 16.67 -10.76 -3.71
N ALA A 208 17.95 -11.08 -3.55
CA ALA A 208 18.96 -10.12 -3.08
C ALA A 208 19.57 -9.33 -4.25
N ASP A 209 19.51 -9.85 -5.47
CA ASP A 209 20.28 -9.38 -6.63
C ASP A 209 19.47 -9.19 -7.92
N LEU A 210 18.15 -9.43 -7.86
CA LEU A 210 17.19 -9.39 -8.97
C LEU A 210 17.26 -10.58 -9.95
N THR A 211 18.26 -11.47 -9.82
CA THR A 211 18.45 -12.61 -10.74
C THR A 211 18.09 -13.93 -10.08
N GLU A 212 18.44 -14.14 -8.81
CA GLU A 212 18.14 -15.37 -8.09
C GLU A 212 16.91 -15.17 -7.21
N TRP A 213 15.82 -15.89 -7.50
CA TRP A 213 14.54 -15.75 -6.83
C TRP A 213 14.21 -16.98 -5.97
N THR A 214 13.63 -16.74 -4.80
CA THR A 214 13.05 -17.82 -3.97
C THR A 214 11.86 -18.47 -4.66
N ALA A 215 11.54 -19.71 -4.27
CA ALA A 215 10.27 -20.31 -4.67
C ALA A 215 9.09 -19.50 -4.08
N PRO A 216 7.97 -19.35 -4.82
CA PRO A 216 6.78 -18.67 -4.31
C PRO A 216 6.30 -19.26 -2.99
N HIS A 217 6.13 -18.43 -1.97
CA HIS A 217 5.51 -18.81 -0.70
C HIS A 217 4.28 -17.96 -0.40
N PRO A 218 3.22 -18.51 0.23
CA PRO A 218 2.02 -17.76 0.54
C PRO A 218 2.30 -16.77 1.68
N VAL A 219 1.77 -15.56 1.57
CA VAL A 219 1.85 -14.52 2.61
C VAL A 219 0.47 -14.13 3.16
N LEU A 220 -0.61 -14.35 2.39
CA LEU A 220 -1.98 -14.18 2.85
C LEU A 220 -2.92 -15.27 2.33
N HIS A 221 -3.84 -15.70 3.20
CA HIS A 221 -4.90 -16.67 2.92
C HIS A 221 -6.25 -16.09 3.39
N PRO A 222 -7.36 -16.30 2.65
CA PRO A 222 -8.70 -16.12 3.21
C PRO A 222 -8.87 -16.75 4.60
N SER A 223 -9.59 -16.09 5.49
CA SER A 223 -9.87 -16.57 6.84
C SER A 223 -11.31 -17.09 6.95
N PRO A 224 -11.66 -17.82 8.01
CA PRO A 224 -13.02 -18.37 8.18
C PRO A 224 -14.15 -17.33 8.25
N ILE A 225 -13.82 -16.04 8.41
CA ILE A 225 -14.82 -14.97 8.42
C ILE A 225 -15.20 -14.52 7.01
N ASP A 226 -14.34 -14.81 6.02
CA ASP A 226 -14.60 -14.41 4.64
C ASP A 226 -15.78 -15.24 4.07
N PRO A 227 -16.72 -14.60 3.35
CA PRO A 227 -17.80 -15.32 2.69
C PRO A 227 -17.26 -16.37 1.70
N PRO A 228 -18.04 -17.44 1.41
CA PRO A 228 -17.72 -18.35 0.33
C PRO A 228 -17.42 -17.62 -0.98
N SER A 229 -16.48 -18.14 -1.76
CA SER A 229 -16.02 -17.53 -3.02
C SER A 229 -15.32 -16.17 -2.87
N THR A 230 -14.78 -15.87 -1.68
CA THR A 230 -13.84 -14.76 -1.49
C THR A 230 -12.43 -15.19 -1.89
N HIS A 231 -11.82 -14.43 -2.79
CA HIS A 231 -10.51 -14.70 -3.37
C HIS A 231 -9.66 -13.43 -3.34
N PHE A 232 -8.35 -13.59 -3.10
CA PHE A 232 -7.41 -12.46 -3.15
C PHE A 232 -6.88 -12.31 -4.57
N TYR A 233 -7.39 -11.31 -5.29
CA TYR A 233 -7.07 -11.11 -6.69
C TYR A 233 -5.66 -10.56 -6.90
N GLY A 234 -5.19 -9.72 -5.98
CA GLY A 234 -3.85 -9.14 -5.96
C GLY A 234 -3.63 -8.30 -4.71
N MET A 235 -2.39 -7.84 -4.51
CA MET A 235 -2.06 -6.93 -3.42
C MET A 235 -0.85 -6.07 -3.80
N PRO A 236 -1.07 -4.86 -4.35
CA PRO A 236 -0.05 -3.82 -4.29
C PRO A 236 0.45 -3.63 -2.86
N GLN A 237 1.77 -3.55 -2.71
CA GLN A 237 2.45 -3.40 -1.43
C GLN A 237 3.38 -2.18 -1.47
N PHE A 238 3.52 -1.53 -0.32
CA PHE A 238 4.29 -0.31 -0.18
C PHE A 238 5.05 -0.37 1.15
N TYR A 239 6.34 -0.08 1.12
CA TYR A 239 7.08 0.24 2.34
C TYR A 239 6.89 1.72 2.64
N MET A 240 6.44 2.06 3.85
CA MET A 240 6.32 3.43 4.32
C MET A 240 7.54 3.80 5.17
N PRO A 241 8.56 4.50 4.63
CA PRO A 241 9.79 4.79 5.37
C PRO A 241 9.56 5.70 6.58
N SER A 242 8.53 6.54 6.50
CA SER A 242 8.17 7.48 7.56
C SER A 242 7.68 6.76 8.83
N ALA A 243 7.09 5.56 8.70
CA ALA A 243 6.58 4.76 9.81
C ALA A 243 7.40 3.48 10.07
N GLY A 244 8.16 3.01 9.08
CA GLY A 244 8.86 1.72 9.14
C GLY A 244 7.92 0.52 9.08
N LEU A 245 6.85 0.62 8.27
CA LEU A 245 5.80 -0.39 8.15
C LEU A 245 5.50 -0.65 6.67
N PHE A 246 5.10 -1.87 6.33
CA PHE A 246 4.51 -2.17 5.04
C PHE A 246 2.99 -2.02 5.09
N VAL A 247 2.41 -1.41 4.06
CA VAL A 247 0.97 -1.36 3.83
C VAL A 247 0.67 -2.04 2.50
N GLY A 248 -0.39 -2.84 2.47
CA GLY A 248 -0.86 -3.57 1.30
C GLY A 248 -2.30 -3.20 1.00
N PHE A 249 -2.61 -3.05 -0.29
CA PHE A 249 -3.97 -2.87 -0.79
C PHE A 249 -4.50 -4.20 -1.28
N LEU A 250 -5.07 -4.99 -0.36
CA LEU A 250 -5.55 -6.33 -0.67
C LEU A 250 -6.84 -6.25 -1.49
N TRP A 251 -6.81 -6.78 -2.71
CA TRP A 251 -7.97 -6.82 -3.59
C TRP A 251 -8.81 -8.06 -3.29
N LEU A 252 -9.94 -7.84 -2.62
CA LEU A 252 -10.93 -8.86 -2.32
C LEU A 252 -11.92 -8.98 -3.46
N GLN A 253 -11.89 -10.11 -4.13
CA GLN A 253 -12.86 -10.45 -5.15
C GLN A 253 -13.91 -11.42 -4.59
N HIS A 254 -15.17 -11.10 -4.80
CA HIS A 254 -16.28 -11.98 -4.46
C HIS A 254 -16.86 -12.59 -5.72
N MET A 255 -16.53 -13.84 -5.99
CA MET A 255 -16.93 -14.50 -7.25
C MET A 255 -18.35 -15.07 -7.15
N PRO A 256 -19.24 -14.81 -8.13
CA PRO A 256 -20.53 -15.48 -8.23
C PRO A 256 -20.38 -17.00 -8.36
N TYR A 257 -21.39 -17.75 -7.93
CA TYR A 257 -21.39 -19.22 -7.99
C TYR A 257 -21.17 -19.77 -9.43
N ASN A 258 -21.72 -19.10 -10.44
CA ASN A 258 -21.68 -19.50 -11.84
C ASN A 258 -20.65 -18.73 -12.68
N ASP A 259 -19.85 -17.85 -12.06
CA ASP A 259 -18.77 -17.12 -12.73
C ASP A 259 -17.55 -17.06 -11.81
N ILE A 260 -16.70 -18.09 -11.93
CA ILE A 260 -15.49 -18.25 -11.12
C ILE A 260 -14.34 -17.33 -11.56
N MET A 261 -14.55 -16.51 -12.60
CA MET A 261 -13.56 -15.56 -13.05
C MET A 261 -13.96 -14.13 -12.71
N GLY A 262 -15.25 -13.78 -12.77
CA GLY A 262 -15.76 -12.43 -12.55
C GLY A 262 -16.14 -12.08 -11.10
N GLY A 263 -17.03 -11.09 -10.98
CA GLY A 263 -17.52 -10.57 -9.71
C GLY A 263 -16.87 -9.25 -9.26
N PRO A 264 -17.47 -8.58 -8.28
CA PRO A 264 -16.97 -7.30 -7.79
C PRO A 264 -15.66 -7.45 -7.01
N VAL A 265 -14.87 -6.37 -7.03
CA VAL A 265 -13.66 -6.25 -6.23
C VAL A 265 -13.72 -5.03 -5.31
N THR A 266 -13.37 -5.23 -4.04
CA THR A 266 -13.13 -4.17 -3.06
C THR A 266 -11.70 -4.22 -2.56
N THR A 267 -11.23 -3.15 -1.91
CA THR A 267 -9.88 -3.14 -1.32
C THR A 267 -9.95 -3.07 0.21
N GLU A 268 -9.27 -3.99 0.89
CA GLU A 268 -8.93 -3.93 2.33
C GLU A 268 -7.49 -3.45 2.52
N TYR A 269 -7.20 -2.86 3.68
CA TYR A 269 -5.81 -2.71 4.09
C TYR A 269 -5.26 -4.03 4.65
N ALA A 270 -4.03 -4.34 4.27
CA ALA A 270 -3.16 -5.29 4.93
C ALA A 270 -1.91 -4.55 5.39
N TYR A 271 -1.18 -5.10 6.37
CA TYR A 271 0.06 -4.50 6.83
C TYR A 271 1.05 -5.55 7.32
N SER A 272 2.34 -5.18 7.35
CA SER A 272 3.40 -6.03 7.88
C SER A 272 4.51 -5.20 8.50
N TYR A 273 5.13 -5.71 9.56
CA TYR A 273 6.30 -5.10 10.18
C TYR A 273 7.61 -5.49 9.50
N ASP A 274 7.64 -6.58 8.74
CA ASP A 274 8.86 -7.16 8.14
C ASP A 274 8.75 -7.46 6.64
N GLY A 275 7.56 -7.33 6.04
CA GLY A 275 7.30 -7.65 4.64
C GLY A 275 7.06 -9.14 4.37
N ASP A 276 7.03 -10.00 5.39
CA ASP A 276 6.80 -11.45 5.28
C ASP A 276 5.53 -11.88 6.00
N LEU A 277 5.38 -11.44 7.25
CA LEU A 277 4.23 -11.74 8.10
C LEU A 277 3.19 -10.65 7.90
N TRP A 278 2.24 -10.92 7.03
CA TRP A 278 1.16 -10.01 6.68
C TRP A 278 -0.08 -10.25 7.53
N ASN A 279 -0.63 -9.16 8.06
CA ASN A 279 -1.88 -9.14 8.80
C ASN A 279 -2.96 -8.44 7.97
N ARG A 280 -4.20 -8.91 8.10
CA ARG A 280 -5.38 -8.27 7.48
C ARG A 280 -6.11 -7.43 8.50
N THR A 281 -6.61 -6.28 8.05
CA THR A 281 -7.46 -5.40 8.89
C THR A 281 -8.92 -5.85 8.93
N HIS A 282 -9.35 -6.67 7.97
CA HIS A 282 -10.75 -7.09 7.78
C HIS A 282 -11.74 -5.91 7.67
N THR A 283 -11.23 -4.72 7.33
CA THR A 283 -12.02 -3.52 7.11
C THR A 283 -11.82 -3.06 5.68
N VAL A 284 -12.93 -2.98 4.94
CA VAL A 284 -12.93 -2.54 3.55
C VAL A 284 -12.62 -1.05 3.50
N ALA A 285 -11.40 -0.74 3.09
CA ALA A 285 -10.89 0.62 2.95
C ALA A 285 -11.46 1.34 1.73
N MET A 286 -11.69 0.61 0.64
CA MET A 286 -12.22 1.15 -0.62
C MET A 286 -13.42 0.30 -1.04
N PRO A 287 -14.63 0.64 -0.53
CA PRO A 287 -15.85 -0.11 -0.83
C PRO A 287 -16.36 0.19 -2.24
N ARG A 288 -17.26 -0.67 -2.72
CA ARG A 288 -18.02 -0.39 -3.95
C ARG A 288 -18.83 0.89 -3.79
N ARG A 289 -18.98 1.60 -4.90
CA ARG A 289 -19.82 2.79 -5.01
C ARG A 289 -21.21 2.44 -5.55
N GLU A 290 -22.07 3.45 -5.62
CA GLU A 290 -23.43 3.30 -6.16
C GLU A 290 -23.42 2.76 -7.60
N PRO A 291 -24.35 1.86 -7.97
CA PRO A 291 -24.47 1.31 -9.32
C PRO A 291 -24.48 2.37 -10.42
N GLY A 292 -23.70 2.14 -11.48
CA GLY A 292 -23.62 3.00 -12.66
C GLY A 292 -22.54 4.09 -12.59
N CYS A 293 -21.91 4.30 -11.42
CA CYS A 293 -20.76 5.20 -11.27
C CYS A 293 -19.42 4.45 -11.41
N PHE A 294 -18.33 5.17 -11.64
CA PHE A 294 -16.99 4.58 -11.54
C PHE A 294 -16.74 4.11 -10.10
N GLY A 295 -16.34 2.84 -9.94
CA GLY A 295 -16.20 2.17 -8.66
C GLY A 295 -17.41 1.35 -8.23
N ALA A 296 -18.49 1.33 -9.03
CA ALA A 296 -19.68 0.53 -8.78
C ALA A 296 -19.42 -0.97 -8.85
N GLY A 297 -18.68 -1.41 -9.86
CA GLY A 297 -18.36 -2.81 -10.07
C GLY A 297 -17.14 -3.23 -9.26
N SER A 298 -16.04 -2.50 -9.42
CA SER A 298 -14.77 -2.81 -8.76
C SER A 298 -13.97 -1.56 -8.38
N MET A 299 -13.33 -1.61 -7.21
CA MET A 299 -12.41 -0.61 -6.67
C MET A 299 -11.06 -1.27 -6.34
N TYR A 300 -10.07 -1.06 -7.21
CA TYR A 300 -8.72 -1.60 -7.04
C TYR A 300 -7.77 -0.51 -6.52
N GLY A 301 -7.44 -0.52 -5.23
CA GLY A 301 -6.39 0.35 -4.69
C GLY A 301 -5.05 0.00 -5.34
N THR A 302 -4.43 0.94 -6.04
CA THR A 302 -3.38 0.62 -7.02
C THR A 302 -2.06 1.32 -6.76
N ALA A 303 -2.04 2.48 -6.09
CA ALA A 303 -0.80 3.18 -5.77
C ALA A 303 -0.98 4.08 -4.55
N MET A 304 0.12 4.45 -3.91
CA MET A 304 0.13 5.54 -2.94
C MET A 304 1.43 6.35 -3.03
N VAL A 305 1.33 7.62 -2.65
CA VAL A 305 2.45 8.56 -2.57
C VAL A 305 2.39 9.24 -1.22
N GLU A 306 3.42 9.04 -0.40
CA GLU A 306 3.58 9.79 0.84
C GLU A 306 4.08 11.20 0.55
N ARG A 307 3.42 12.20 1.14
CA ARG A 307 3.83 13.61 1.14
C ARG A 307 4.07 14.07 2.57
N GLU A 308 4.53 15.30 2.72
CA GLU A 308 4.82 15.86 4.04
C GLU A 308 3.55 15.96 4.90
N ALA A 309 2.44 16.41 4.32
CA ALA A 309 1.18 16.66 5.00
C ALA A 309 0.18 15.49 4.97
N ASP A 310 0.24 14.66 3.93
CA ASP A 310 -0.78 13.64 3.66
C ASP A 310 -0.21 12.47 2.83
N THR A 311 -1.06 11.50 2.53
CA THR A 311 -0.79 10.42 1.59
C THR A 311 -1.82 10.47 0.47
N ILE A 312 -1.37 10.59 -0.77
CA ILE A 312 -2.25 10.38 -1.93
C ILE A 312 -2.42 8.88 -2.12
N VAL A 313 -3.65 8.44 -2.28
CA VAL A 313 -4.02 7.06 -2.61
C VAL A 313 -4.73 7.06 -3.94
N TYR A 314 -4.38 6.09 -4.79
CA TYR A 314 -4.98 5.94 -6.11
C TYR A 314 -5.76 4.63 -6.17
N ALA A 315 -6.89 4.65 -6.85
CA ALA A 315 -7.65 3.46 -7.19
C ALA A 315 -8.04 3.46 -8.66
N VAL A 316 -7.98 2.29 -9.29
CA VAL A 316 -8.66 2.04 -10.56
C VAL A 316 -10.12 1.73 -10.23
N ALA A 317 -11.01 2.66 -10.58
CA ALA A 317 -12.43 2.56 -10.28
C ALA A 317 -13.20 2.16 -11.55
N ARG A 318 -13.86 1.00 -11.53
CA ARG A 318 -14.59 0.45 -12.68
C ARG A 318 -16.11 0.52 -12.50
N VAL A 319 -16.83 0.81 -13.59
CA VAL A 319 -18.29 0.74 -13.61
C VAL A 319 -18.76 -0.71 -13.52
N GLU A 320 -18.13 -1.58 -14.31
CA GLU A 320 -18.44 -3.01 -14.38
C GLU A 320 -17.60 -3.84 -13.39
N GLU A 321 -18.11 -5.03 -13.08
CA GLU A 321 -17.40 -6.03 -12.28
C GLU A 321 -16.19 -6.61 -13.03
N HIS A 322 -15.32 -7.31 -12.31
CA HIS A 322 -14.18 -7.99 -12.94
C HIS A 322 -14.67 -8.98 -14.00
N HIS A 323 -13.87 -9.17 -15.06
CA HIS A 323 -14.16 -10.08 -16.18
C HIS A 323 -15.37 -9.71 -17.07
N ALA A 324 -15.96 -8.52 -16.92
CA ALA A 324 -17.01 -8.00 -17.81
C ALA A 324 -16.50 -7.45 -19.16
N ILE A 325 -15.37 -7.97 -19.68
CA ILE A 325 -14.67 -7.45 -20.86
C ILE A 325 -15.55 -7.35 -22.11
N PRO A 326 -16.36 -8.37 -22.48
CA PRO A 326 -17.23 -8.28 -23.66
C PRO A 326 -18.19 -7.09 -23.60
N ARG A 327 -18.79 -6.83 -22.42
CA ARG A 327 -19.69 -5.67 -22.24
C ARG A 327 -18.97 -4.35 -22.40
N ILE A 328 -17.74 -4.26 -21.90
CA ILE A 328 -16.90 -3.06 -22.03
C ILE A 328 -16.66 -2.77 -23.52
N ILE A 329 -16.23 -3.78 -24.27
CA ILE A 329 -15.96 -3.67 -25.71
C ILE A 329 -17.25 -3.31 -26.47
N GLU A 330 -18.34 -4.04 -26.25
CA GLU A 330 -19.65 -3.80 -26.89
C GLU A 330 -20.19 -2.39 -26.61
N SER A 331 -19.99 -1.88 -25.40
CA SER A 331 -20.48 -0.55 -25.03
C SER A 331 -19.75 0.58 -25.76
N GLY A 332 -18.47 0.36 -26.12
CA GLY A 332 -17.57 1.38 -26.65
C GLY A 332 -17.37 2.60 -25.72
N LYS A 333 -17.74 2.48 -24.44
CA LYS A 333 -17.70 3.57 -23.46
C LYS A 333 -16.59 3.37 -22.45
N GLN A 334 -16.11 4.49 -21.90
CA GLN A 334 -15.18 4.49 -20.78
C GLN A 334 -15.74 3.69 -19.61
N SER A 335 -15.03 2.63 -19.22
CA SER A 335 -15.47 1.69 -18.17
C SER A 335 -14.64 1.76 -16.88
N ALA A 336 -13.54 2.51 -16.88
CA ALA A 336 -12.63 2.66 -15.74
C ALA A 336 -11.98 4.05 -15.70
N VAL A 337 -11.71 4.58 -14.51
CA VAL A 337 -10.90 5.80 -14.30
C VAL A 337 -9.85 5.58 -13.22
N LEU A 338 -8.81 6.41 -13.21
CA LEU A 338 -7.95 6.57 -12.04
C LEU A 338 -8.63 7.59 -11.12
N LEU A 339 -9.03 7.15 -9.93
CA LEU A 339 -9.42 8.05 -8.85
C LEU A 339 -8.22 8.29 -7.94
N SER A 340 -7.93 9.54 -7.65
CA SER A 340 -7.01 9.97 -6.61
C SER A 340 -7.81 10.45 -5.40
N GLY A 341 -7.35 10.10 -4.21
CA GLY A 341 -7.89 10.60 -2.95
C GLY A 341 -6.78 10.83 -1.95
N THR A 342 -7.09 11.55 -0.87
CA THR A 342 -6.12 11.88 0.17
C THR A 342 -6.50 11.24 1.50
N LEU A 343 -5.49 10.71 2.18
CA LEU A 343 -5.55 10.38 3.60
C LEU A 343 -4.62 11.31 4.34
N ARG A 344 -4.98 11.69 5.57
CA ARG A 344 -4.03 12.28 6.51
C ARG A 344 -2.77 11.42 6.57
N LYS A 345 -1.59 12.02 6.69
CA LYS A 345 -0.34 11.27 6.88
C LYS A 345 -0.50 10.33 8.07
N HIS A 346 -0.13 9.06 7.87
CA HIS A 346 -0.33 7.96 8.84
C HIS A 346 -1.79 7.67 9.23
N GLY A 347 -2.77 8.34 8.63
CA GLY A 347 -4.18 8.28 8.98
C GLY A 347 -4.96 7.12 8.36
N PHE A 348 -4.31 6.00 8.03
CA PHE A 348 -5.01 4.78 7.60
C PHE A 348 -5.94 4.25 8.69
N VAL A 349 -5.53 4.43 9.94
CA VAL A 349 -6.24 4.02 11.14
C VAL A 349 -5.95 5.01 12.27
N GLY A 350 -6.92 5.21 13.15
CA GLY A 350 -6.77 5.99 14.36
C GLY A 350 -7.45 5.32 15.56
N LEU A 351 -7.13 5.80 16.75
CA LEU A 351 -7.80 5.48 17.99
C LEU A 351 -8.59 6.70 18.46
N VAL A 352 -9.90 6.55 18.57
CA VAL A 352 -10.83 7.61 18.97
C VAL A 352 -11.41 7.31 20.34
N SER A 353 -11.62 8.36 21.14
CA SER A 353 -12.39 8.23 22.39
C SER A 353 -13.87 7.93 22.08
N ASP A 354 -14.37 6.78 22.54
CA ASP A 354 -15.73 6.30 22.19
C ASP A 354 -16.82 6.94 23.06
N ARG A 355 -16.52 7.18 24.35
CA ARG A 355 -17.44 7.76 25.34
C ARG A 355 -16.68 8.57 26.39
N GLY A 356 -16.64 9.88 26.21
CA GLY A 356 -15.90 10.77 27.11
C GLY A 356 -14.39 10.57 27.00
N ARG A 357 -13.73 10.26 28.11
CA ARG A 357 -12.28 10.13 28.21
C ARG A 357 -11.83 8.69 27.97
N GLY A 358 -11.04 8.51 26.92
CA GLY A 358 -10.33 7.27 26.59
C GLY A 358 -8.91 7.26 27.14
N GLU A 359 -8.35 6.07 27.30
CA GLU A 359 -6.95 5.86 27.67
C GLU A 359 -6.37 4.69 26.88
N ILE A 360 -5.12 4.83 26.43
CA ILE A 360 -4.28 3.72 26.00
C ILE A 360 -2.98 3.68 26.79
N THR A 361 -2.42 2.48 26.90
CA THR A 361 -1.08 2.22 27.44
C THR A 361 -0.30 1.37 26.46
N THR A 362 0.90 1.80 26.09
CA THR A 362 1.77 1.01 25.20
C THR A 362 2.33 -0.23 25.91
N GLU A 363 2.92 -1.13 25.13
CA GLU A 363 3.89 -2.09 25.66
C GLU A 363 5.13 -1.40 26.28
N CYS A 364 6.01 -2.15 26.94
CA CYS A 364 7.21 -1.53 27.53
C CYS A 364 8.14 -1.07 26.41
N LEU A 365 8.51 0.21 26.46
CA LEU A 365 9.41 0.88 25.54
C LEU A 365 10.68 1.30 26.27
N ARG A 366 11.79 1.31 25.56
CA ARG A 366 13.01 2.00 25.98
C ARG A 366 13.31 3.02 24.91
N LEU A 367 13.22 4.29 25.27
CA LEU A 367 13.36 5.40 24.34
C LEU A 367 14.84 5.70 24.09
N ASP A 368 15.20 5.93 22.84
CA ASP A 368 16.58 6.25 22.45
C ASP A 368 16.84 7.77 22.51
N ARG A 369 15.78 8.58 22.39
CA ARG A 369 15.82 10.05 22.43
C ARG A 369 14.68 10.63 23.27
N PRO A 370 14.86 11.81 23.88
CA PRO A 370 13.81 12.52 24.62
C PRO A 370 12.88 13.27 23.66
N GLU A 371 12.26 12.54 22.75
CA GLU A 371 11.38 13.06 21.71
C GLU A 371 10.22 12.11 21.52
N ILE A 372 9.00 12.60 21.78
CA ILE A 372 7.75 11.91 21.48
C ILE A 372 6.85 12.93 20.80
N THR A 373 6.34 12.58 19.62
CA THR A 373 5.29 13.35 18.97
C THR A 373 4.04 12.52 18.77
N ILE A 374 2.88 13.17 18.78
CA ILE A 374 1.59 12.53 18.49
C ILE A 374 0.97 13.17 17.27
N ASN A 375 0.54 12.34 16.33
CA ASN A 375 -0.36 12.75 15.27
C ASN A 375 -1.81 12.68 15.78
N VAL A 376 -2.48 13.82 15.88
CA VAL A 376 -3.75 13.97 16.61
C VAL A 376 -4.71 14.93 15.91
N ASN A 377 -6.00 14.63 16.01
CA ASN A 377 -7.08 15.57 15.79
C ASN A 377 -8.00 15.63 17.02
N ALA A 378 -7.95 16.75 17.74
CA ALA A 378 -8.71 17.01 18.98
C ALA A 378 -9.52 18.31 18.86
N PRO A 379 -10.66 18.30 18.12
CA PRO A 379 -11.39 19.53 17.81
C PRO A 379 -12.19 20.11 18.99
N LEU A 380 -12.58 19.29 19.97
CA LEU A 380 -13.44 19.69 21.10
C LEU A 380 -12.91 19.29 22.48
N GLY A 381 -11.78 18.60 22.53
CA GLY A 381 -11.13 18.19 23.77
C GLY A 381 -9.62 18.23 23.60
N GLY A 382 -8.93 17.20 24.07
CA GLY A 382 -7.48 17.21 24.07
C GLY A 382 -6.86 15.85 24.35
N VAL A 383 -5.54 15.83 24.21
CA VAL A 383 -4.68 14.69 24.52
C VAL A 383 -3.67 15.09 25.58
N ARG A 384 -3.50 14.23 26.58
CA ARG A 384 -2.41 14.32 27.57
C ARG A 384 -1.68 13.00 27.60
N VAL A 385 -0.40 13.06 27.96
CA VAL A 385 0.47 11.90 27.99
C VAL A 385 1.14 11.82 29.35
N GLN A 386 1.35 10.61 29.84
CA GLN A 386 2.23 10.36 30.96
C GLN A 386 3.17 9.19 30.68
N LEU A 387 4.32 9.21 31.34
CA LEU A 387 5.24 8.09 31.35
C LEU A 387 5.09 7.30 32.64
N CYS A 388 5.06 5.98 32.54
CA CYS A 388 4.95 5.08 33.68
C CYS A 388 6.13 4.12 33.73
N ASP A 389 6.51 3.68 34.93
CA ASP A 389 7.41 2.55 35.08
C ASP A 389 6.74 1.24 34.60
N THR A 390 7.52 0.15 34.56
CA THR A 390 7.01 -1.19 34.18
C THR A 390 5.90 -1.72 35.09
N GLY A 391 5.66 -1.11 36.26
CA GLY A 391 4.61 -1.41 37.22
C GLY A 391 3.43 -0.43 37.20
N TYR A 392 3.26 0.35 36.12
CA TYR A 392 2.18 1.32 35.93
C TYR A 392 2.19 2.51 36.90
N ARG A 393 3.32 2.79 37.54
CA ARG A 393 3.44 3.97 38.40
C ARG A 393 3.92 5.17 37.56
N PRO A 394 3.19 6.30 37.56
CA PRO A 394 3.63 7.50 36.86
C PRO A 394 5.02 7.96 37.32
N LEU A 395 5.85 8.34 36.36
CA LEU A 395 7.18 8.87 36.60
C LEU A 395 7.08 10.36 36.97
N PRO A 396 7.66 10.80 38.11
CA PRO A 396 7.61 12.19 38.54
C PRO A 396 8.15 13.16 37.47
N GLY A 397 7.44 14.26 37.22
CA GLY A 397 7.79 15.25 36.20
C GLY A 397 7.41 14.84 34.78
N CYS A 398 6.80 13.66 34.58
CA CYS A 398 6.22 13.20 33.32
C CYS A 398 4.82 12.62 33.54
N THR A 399 4.02 13.24 34.42
CA THR A 399 2.64 12.84 34.71
C THR A 399 1.63 13.58 33.83
N TYR A 400 0.35 13.15 33.82
CA TYR A 400 -0.70 13.90 33.11
C TYR A 400 -0.86 15.34 33.61
N ALA A 401 -0.59 15.60 34.90
CA ALA A 401 -0.69 16.94 35.48
C ALA A 401 0.48 17.84 35.04
N ASP A 402 1.64 17.25 34.73
CA ASP A 402 2.82 17.96 34.23
C ASP A 402 2.76 18.16 32.70
N CYS A 403 1.93 17.37 32.02
CA CYS A 403 1.81 17.37 30.57
C CYS A 403 1.05 18.61 30.10
N ARG A 404 1.65 19.34 29.17
CA ARG A 404 0.91 20.33 28.38
C ARG A 404 -0.11 19.59 27.52
N GLU A 405 -1.37 19.98 27.66
CA GLU A 405 -2.45 19.41 26.86
C GLU A 405 -2.32 19.79 25.38
N ILE A 406 -2.51 18.80 24.51
CA ILE A 406 -2.49 18.96 23.06
C ILE A 406 -3.94 19.09 22.57
N GLN A 407 -4.26 20.19 21.89
CA GLN A 407 -5.59 20.49 21.34
C GLN A 407 -5.49 20.91 19.88
N GLY A 408 -6.54 20.68 19.09
CA GLY A 408 -6.58 20.97 17.66
C GLY A 408 -6.07 19.83 16.78
N ASP A 409 -5.78 20.15 15.52
CA ASP A 409 -5.37 19.20 14.50
C ASP A 409 -3.87 19.36 14.16
N HIS A 410 -3.06 18.35 14.49
CA HIS A 410 -1.61 18.36 14.33
C HIS A 410 -1.09 17.03 13.79
N LEU A 411 -0.33 17.07 12.69
CA LEU A 411 0.31 15.86 12.13
C LEU A 411 1.46 15.34 12.99
N SER A 412 2.06 16.22 13.79
CA SER A 412 3.14 15.90 14.73
C SER A 412 3.14 16.98 15.81
N ALA A 413 2.56 16.67 16.97
CA ALA A 413 2.55 17.53 18.14
C ALA A 413 3.52 17.02 19.19
N ASP A 414 4.45 17.87 19.62
CA ASP A 414 5.40 17.55 20.70
C ASP A 414 4.67 17.27 22.02
N VAL A 415 5.04 16.16 22.65
CA VAL A 415 4.64 15.86 24.01
C VAL A 415 5.62 16.54 24.97
N VAL A 416 5.12 17.52 25.73
CA VAL A 416 5.94 18.34 26.62
C VAL A 416 5.43 18.26 28.05
N TRP A 417 6.35 17.93 28.96
CA TRP A 417 6.12 18.00 30.41
C TRP A 417 7.00 19.09 31.03
N GLY A 418 6.40 20.05 31.74
CA GLY A 418 7.13 21.13 32.42
C GLY A 418 8.22 21.80 31.55
N ASP A 419 9.47 21.77 32.03
CA ASP A 419 10.68 22.26 31.34
C ASP A 419 11.46 21.16 30.57
N GLY A 420 10.92 19.94 30.55
CA GLY A 420 11.48 18.75 29.93
C GLY A 420 12.73 18.17 30.61
N VAL A 421 13.18 18.69 31.77
CA VAL A 421 14.38 18.18 32.47
C VAL A 421 14.16 16.73 32.90
N ALA A 422 13.06 16.44 33.57
CA ALA A 422 12.73 15.09 34.03
C ALA A 422 12.67 14.08 32.86
N PHE A 423 12.08 14.46 31.73
CA PHE A 423 11.99 13.60 30.55
C PHE A 423 13.39 13.25 30.01
N ARG A 424 14.29 14.24 29.90
CA ARG A 424 15.67 14.02 29.46
C ARG A 424 16.43 13.08 30.41
N GLU A 425 16.26 13.24 31.72
CA GLU A 425 16.87 12.37 32.73
C GLU A 425 16.35 10.93 32.64
N ILE A 426 15.04 10.74 32.43
CA ILE A 426 14.42 9.42 32.25
C ILE A 426 15.00 8.69 31.04
N VAL A 427 15.13 9.38 29.91
CA VAL A 427 15.71 8.80 28.68
C VAL A 427 17.20 8.50 28.87
N ALA A 428 17.96 9.41 29.49
CA ALA A 428 19.37 9.19 29.79
C ALA A 428 19.60 7.99 30.72
N GLY A 429 18.64 7.68 31.60
CA GLY A 429 18.65 6.48 32.44
C GLY A 429 18.42 5.17 31.69
N SER A 430 17.97 5.21 30.43
CA SER A 430 17.77 4.05 29.54
C SER A 430 16.90 2.93 30.16
N GLN A 431 15.92 3.32 30.97
CA GLN A 431 15.00 2.39 31.63
C GLN A 431 13.82 2.01 30.73
N TRP A 432 13.23 0.84 31.00
CA TRP A 432 11.96 0.44 30.41
C TRP A 432 10.81 1.21 31.04
N LEU A 433 9.97 1.81 30.20
CA LEU A 433 8.81 2.61 30.59
C LEU A 433 7.60 2.27 29.71
N ARG A 434 6.44 2.81 30.04
CA ARG A 434 5.23 2.76 29.22
C ARG A 434 4.78 4.17 28.93
N ILE A 435 4.26 4.41 27.73
CA ILE A 435 3.57 5.65 27.39
C ILE A 435 2.09 5.41 27.63
N GLN A 436 1.47 6.25 28.44
CA GLN A 436 0.02 6.28 28.60
C GLN A 436 -0.53 7.56 27.98
N VAL A 437 -1.55 7.42 27.14
CA VAL A 437 -2.17 8.53 26.43
C VAL A 437 -3.62 8.60 26.84
N GLU A 438 -4.00 9.74 27.39
CA GLU A 438 -5.38 10.10 27.70
C GLU A 438 -5.90 10.98 26.56
N LEU A 439 -7.08 10.66 26.04
CA LEU A 439 -7.69 11.38 24.92
C LEU A 439 -9.19 11.57 25.16
N GLU A 440 -9.69 12.77 24.90
CA GLU A 440 -11.10 13.13 25.09
C GLU A 440 -11.56 13.99 23.92
N HIS A 441 -12.68 13.61 23.28
CA HIS A 441 -13.15 14.24 22.03
C HIS A 441 -12.03 14.41 21.00
N ALA A 442 -11.19 13.39 20.88
CA ALA A 442 -9.98 13.37 20.09
C ALA A 442 -9.76 11.99 19.44
N GLU A 443 -9.02 12.01 18.34
CA GLU A 443 -8.51 10.85 17.62
C GLU A 443 -7.00 10.97 17.45
N ILE A 444 -6.26 9.92 17.79
CA ILE A 444 -4.81 9.82 17.57
C ILE A 444 -4.52 8.82 16.44
N PHE A 445 -3.57 9.16 15.58
CA PHE A 445 -3.22 8.37 14.39
C PHE A 445 -1.84 7.73 14.50
N SER A 446 -0.92 8.35 15.24
CA SER A 446 0.39 7.77 15.55
C SER A 446 0.95 8.28 16.88
N ILE A 447 1.82 7.46 17.47
CA ILE A 447 2.83 7.91 18.45
C ILE A 447 4.19 7.68 17.80
N ASP A 448 4.97 8.75 17.66
CA ASP A 448 6.27 8.73 17.01
C ASP A 448 7.39 8.91 18.03
N THR A 449 8.30 7.95 18.10
CA THR A 449 9.48 7.94 18.97
C THR A 449 10.47 6.87 18.52
N GLU A 450 11.76 7.17 18.57
CA GLU A 450 12.81 6.15 18.42
C GLU A 450 12.89 5.31 19.70
N CYS A 451 12.60 4.00 19.58
CA CYS A 451 12.60 3.10 20.72
C CYS A 451 12.87 1.63 20.38
N ALA A 452 13.25 0.90 21.42
CA ALA A 452 13.15 -0.56 21.52
C ALA A 452 11.87 -0.96 22.27
N VAL A 453 11.35 -2.16 21.97
CA VAL A 453 10.10 -2.70 22.54
C VAL A 453 10.38 -4.00 23.30
N ALA A 454 9.70 -4.22 24.42
CA ALA A 454 9.69 -5.49 25.14
C ALA A 454 8.31 -5.78 25.78
N ILE A 455 7.85 -7.03 25.66
CA ILE A 455 6.63 -7.48 26.36
C ILE A 455 6.94 -7.80 27.83
N ASN A 456 8.06 -8.50 28.07
CA ASN A 456 8.56 -8.79 29.42
C ASN A 456 9.97 -8.21 29.58
N PRO A 457 10.12 -7.00 30.14
CA PRO A 457 11.42 -6.36 30.32
C PRO A 457 12.31 -7.07 31.36
N LYS A 458 11.76 -8.05 32.08
CA LYS A 458 12.47 -8.88 33.07
C LYS A 458 12.85 -10.26 32.53
N ALA A 459 12.44 -10.62 31.30
CA ALA A 459 12.77 -11.91 30.73
C ALA A 459 14.27 -12.00 30.43
N PRO A 460 14.96 -13.07 30.87
CA PRO A 460 16.31 -13.33 30.39
C PRO A 460 16.27 -13.60 28.89
N VAL A 461 17.14 -12.94 28.12
CA VAL A 461 17.31 -13.22 26.70
C VAL A 461 17.95 -14.61 26.58
N ARG A 462 17.14 -15.60 26.22
CA ARG A 462 17.63 -16.92 25.84
C ARG A 462 18.33 -16.78 24.48
N ARG A 463 19.58 -17.23 24.38
CA ARG A 463 20.39 -17.19 23.15
C ARG A 463 20.34 -18.52 22.37
N ASP A 464 19.52 -19.45 22.81
CA ASP A 464 19.48 -20.86 22.39
C ASP A 464 18.19 -21.27 21.67
N LEU A 465 17.49 -20.31 21.06
CA LEU A 465 16.39 -20.57 20.12
C LEU A 465 16.66 -19.91 18.77
#